data_AF-A0A7J5X1I1-F1
#
_entry.id   AF-A0A7J5X1I1-F1
#
_cell.length_a   1.000
_cell.length_b   1.000
_cell.length_c   1.000
_cell.angle_alpha   90.00
_cell.angle_beta   90.00
_cell.angle_gamma   90.00
#
_symmetry.space_group_name_H-M   'P 1'
#
loop_
_entity.id
_entity.type
_entity.pdbx_description
1 polymer ?
#
loop_
_entity_poly.entity_id
_entity_poly.type
_entity_poly.pdbx_seq_one_letter_code
_entity_poly.pdbx_strand_id
1 'polypeptide(L)'
;MGFTSWWHWAIVAVVLLILFGSKKLPDAARGLGQSLRIFKSEVKEMQKDDKPTDTTANPDATQRELPPADTTQPGTPSNSDVKKSA
;
A
#
# COMPACT_ATOMS: atom_id res chain seq x y z
N MET A 1 -11.63 11.48 37.96
CA MET A 1 -10.31 11.91 37.45
C MET A 1 -9.85 10.96 36.34
N GLY A 2 -10.69 10.71 35.35
CA GLY A 2 -10.47 9.63 34.38
C GLY A 2 -10.46 10.19 32.97
N PHE A 3 -9.30 10.11 32.34
CA PHE A 3 -9.17 9.81 30.91
C PHE A 3 -10.17 10.56 30.01
N THR A 4 -10.13 11.90 30.07
CA THR A 4 -11.00 12.83 29.34
C THR A 4 -10.99 12.57 27.85
N SER A 5 -11.92 11.69 27.49
CA SER A 5 -12.63 11.54 26.25
C SER A 5 -11.78 11.27 25.00
N TRP A 6 -12.15 10.19 24.32
CA TRP A 6 -11.83 9.93 22.90
C TRP A 6 -12.01 11.17 22.02
N TRP A 7 -12.94 12.07 22.41
CA TRP A 7 -13.18 13.34 21.76
C TRP A 7 -11.94 14.27 21.71
N HIS A 8 -11.07 14.20 22.72
CA HIS A 8 -9.86 15.02 22.75
C HIS A 8 -8.86 14.58 21.67
N TRP A 9 -8.71 13.27 21.48
CA TRP A 9 -7.89 12.71 20.40
C TRP A 9 -8.42 13.10 19.02
N ALA A 10 -9.75 13.15 18.84
CA ALA A 10 -10.35 13.62 17.60
C ALA A 10 -10.00 15.11 17.33
N ILE A 11 -10.05 15.97 18.35
CA ILE A 11 -9.66 17.38 18.23
C ILE A 11 -8.18 17.50 17.84
N VAL A 12 -7.29 16.76 18.49
CA VAL A 12 -5.85 16.77 18.17
C VAL A 12 -5.61 16.34 16.72
N ALA A 13 -6.27 15.28 16.25
CA ALA A 13 -6.16 14.82 14.86
C ALA A 13 -6.64 15.89 13.86
N VAL A 14 -7.72 16.60 14.15
CA VAL A 14 -8.23 17.69 13.32
C VAL A 14 -7.22 18.84 13.26
N VAL A 15 -6.64 19.24 14.39
CA VAL A 15 -5.62 20.31 14.42
C VAL A 15 -4.38 19.90 13.62
N LEU A 16 -3.93 18.65 13.75
CA LEU A 16 -2.83 18.08 12.98
C LEU A 16 -3.12 18.08 11.48
N LEU A 17 -4.34 17.72 11.06
CA LEU A 17 -4.77 17.76 9.67
C LEU A 17 -4.83 19.19 9.11
N ILE A 18 -5.18 20.18 9.92
CA ILE A 18 -5.19 21.60 9.50
C ILE A 18 -3.77 22.12 9.34
N LEU A 19 -2.86 21.79 10.26
CA LEU A 19 -1.47 22.29 10.24
C LEU A 19 -0.60 21.60 9.19
N PHE A 20 -0.72 20.27 9.07
CA PHE A 20 0.06 19.47 8.11
C PHE A 20 -0.65 19.31 6.76
N GLY A 21 -1.98 19.43 6.72
CA GLY A 21 -2.79 19.20 5.53
C GLY A 21 -3.22 17.74 5.35
N SER A 22 -4.38 17.54 4.72
CA SER A 22 -5.01 16.22 4.51
C SER A 22 -4.19 15.25 3.64
N LYS A 23 -3.26 15.74 2.81
CA LYS A 23 -2.39 14.90 1.96
C LYS A 23 -1.08 14.51 2.63
N LYS A 24 -0.56 15.28 3.59
CA LYS A 24 0.78 15.03 4.17
C LYS A 24 0.77 14.06 5.33
N LEU A 25 -0.30 14.05 6.12
CA LEU A 25 -0.49 13.08 7.19
C LEU A 25 -0.54 11.61 6.70
N PRO A 26 -1.39 11.25 5.71
CA PRO A 26 -1.44 9.88 5.21
C PRO A 26 -0.18 9.50 4.41
N ASP A 27 0.45 10.46 3.73
CA ASP A 27 1.68 10.24 2.96
C ASP A 27 2.87 9.94 3.89
N ALA A 28 3.06 10.77 4.94
CA ALA A 28 4.07 10.52 5.97
C ALA A 28 3.78 9.24 6.75
N ALA A 29 2.51 8.97 7.10
CA ALA A 29 2.12 7.73 7.76
C ALA A 29 2.37 6.49 6.89
N ARG A 30 2.19 6.59 5.56
CA ARG A 30 2.55 5.50 4.63
C ARG A 30 4.05 5.25 4.59
N GLY A 31 4.87 6.31 4.49
CA GLY A 31 6.33 6.19 4.52
C GLY A 31 6.85 5.60 5.84
N LEU A 32 6.36 6.11 6.98
CA LEU A 32 6.69 5.60 8.32
C LEU A 32 6.15 4.19 8.56
N GLY A 33 4.97 3.88 8.03
CA GLY A 33 4.37 2.56 8.12
C GLY A 33 5.15 1.50 7.35
N GLN A 34 5.71 1.86 6.19
CA GLN A 34 6.55 0.95 5.40
C GLN A 34 7.88 0.65 6.09
N SER A 35 8.55 1.66 6.68
CA SER A 35 9.78 1.44 7.45
C SER A 35 9.54 0.64 8.73
N LEU A 36 8.45 0.93 9.45
CA LEU A 36 8.03 0.14 10.61
C LEU A 36 7.64 -1.29 10.23
N ARG A 37 7.05 -1.54 9.06
CA ARG A 37 6.67 -2.88 8.58
C ARG A 37 7.91 -3.72 8.29
N ILE A 38 8.94 -3.15 7.67
CA ILE A 38 10.22 -3.84 7.41
C ILE A 38 10.87 -4.19 8.75
N PHE A 39 11.02 -3.20 9.63
CA PHE A 39 11.58 -3.41 10.97
C PHE A 39 10.78 -4.45 11.78
N LYS A 40 9.44 -4.39 11.74
CA LYS A 40 8.57 -5.37 12.40
C LYS A 40 8.75 -6.77 11.83
N SER A 41 9.00 -6.91 10.53
CA SER A 41 9.20 -8.19 9.87
C SER A 41 10.55 -8.79 10.25
N GLU A 42 11.62 -8.00 10.22
CA GLU A 42 12.95 -8.42 10.69
C GLU A 42 12.93 -8.81 12.17
N VAL A 43 12.31 -7.97 13.02
CA VAL A 43 12.16 -8.28 14.45
C VAL A 43 11.27 -9.52 14.68
N LYS A 44 10.25 -9.73 13.84
CA LYS A 44 9.39 -10.92 13.95
C LYS A 44 10.11 -12.19 13.50
N GLU A 45 10.98 -12.11 12.49
CA GLU A 45 11.83 -13.23 12.08
C GLU A 45 12.81 -13.60 13.20
N MET A 46 13.47 -12.62 13.83
CA MET A 46 14.33 -12.85 15.00
C MET A 46 13.56 -13.50 16.17
N GLN A 47 12.29 -13.13 16.37
CA GLN A 47 11.44 -13.72 17.41
C GLN A 47 10.84 -15.08 17.01
N LYS A 48 10.80 -15.40 15.72
CA LYS A 48 10.31 -16.68 15.17
C LYS A 48 11.40 -17.75 15.13
N ASP A 49 12.67 -17.39 15.06
CA ASP A 49 13.77 -18.36 15.23
C ASP A 49 13.73 -19.05 16.61
N ASP A 50 12.98 -18.51 17.59
CA ASP A 50 12.71 -19.11 18.90
C ASP A 50 11.38 -19.92 18.99
N LYS A 51 10.48 -19.87 17.98
CA LYS A 51 9.21 -20.65 17.95
C LYS A 51 8.65 -20.91 16.54
N PRO A 52 8.19 -22.14 16.22
CA PRO A 52 7.72 -22.44 14.88
C PRO A 52 6.36 -21.79 14.57
N THR A 53 6.31 -21.23 13.36
CA THR A 53 5.16 -20.92 12.50
C THR A 53 4.18 -19.82 12.93
N ASP A 54 4.13 -18.75 12.11
CA ASP A 54 2.84 -18.27 11.58
C ASP A 54 3.03 -17.43 10.31
N THR A 55 2.41 -17.92 9.24
CA THR A 55 2.29 -17.33 7.90
C THR A 55 1.17 -16.29 7.89
N THR A 56 1.30 -15.29 7.00
CA THR A 56 0.25 -14.37 6.49
C THR A 56 0.38 -12.90 6.93
N ALA A 57 0.78 -12.06 5.98
CA ALA A 57 -0.03 -10.95 5.46
C ALA A 57 0.79 -10.16 4.43
N ASN A 58 0.61 -10.49 3.15
CA ASN A 58 1.02 -9.65 2.02
C ASN A 58 -0.19 -8.83 1.55
N PRO A 59 -0.29 -7.52 1.88
CA PRO A 59 -1.34 -6.65 1.35
C PRO A 59 -0.87 -5.85 0.11
N ASP A 60 0.10 -6.33 -0.67
CA ASP A 60 0.56 -5.68 -1.92
C ASP A 60 -0.11 -6.22 -3.18
N ALA A 61 -1.41 -6.52 -3.12
CA ALA A 61 -2.22 -6.87 -4.30
C ALA A 61 -3.32 -5.83 -4.61
N THR A 62 -3.18 -4.58 -4.15
CA THR A 62 -4.20 -3.55 -4.43
C THR A 62 -3.61 -2.14 -4.58
N GLN A 63 -2.74 -1.95 -5.57
CA GLN A 63 -2.61 -0.65 -6.26
C GLN A 63 -2.07 -0.88 -7.69
N ARG A 64 -2.94 -1.33 -8.59
CA ARG A 64 -3.48 -0.49 -9.68
C ARG A 64 -2.37 0.06 -10.59
N GLU A 65 -1.84 -0.83 -11.43
CA GLU A 65 -1.38 -0.46 -12.76
C GLU A 65 -2.58 0.20 -13.46
N LEU A 66 -2.53 1.52 -13.64
CA LEU A 66 -3.41 2.22 -14.56
C LEU A 66 -2.79 2.01 -15.94
N PRO A 67 -3.45 1.29 -16.86
CA PRO A 67 -3.07 1.33 -18.27
C PRO A 67 -3.16 2.81 -18.71
N PRO A 68 -2.17 3.37 -19.43
CA PRO A 68 -2.41 4.63 -20.12
C PRO A 68 -3.64 4.44 -21.01
N ALA A 69 -4.64 5.28 -20.80
CA ALA A 69 -5.82 5.33 -21.64
C ALA A 69 -5.42 5.90 -23.00
N ASP A 70 -4.79 5.07 -23.84
CA ASP A 70 -4.72 5.31 -25.27
C ASP A 70 -6.13 5.17 -25.83
N THR A 71 -6.75 6.33 -26.04
CA THR A 71 -7.93 6.44 -26.89
C THR A 71 -7.45 6.12 -28.30
N THR A 72 -7.59 4.87 -28.74
CA THR A 72 -7.96 4.39 -30.09
C THR A 72 -7.76 2.85 -30.13
N GLN A 73 -8.82 2.09 -29.81
CA GLN A 73 -9.03 0.79 -30.46
C GLN A 73 -9.88 1.07 -31.69
N PRO A 74 -9.46 0.60 -32.88
CA PRO A 74 -9.97 -0.70 -33.31
C PRO A 74 -8.93 -1.55 -34.05
N GLY A 75 -8.86 -2.85 -33.70
CA GLY A 75 -8.15 -3.84 -34.52
C GLY A 75 -7.68 -5.07 -33.74
N THR A 76 -8.56 -6.04 -33.55
CA THR A 76 -8.22 -7.46 -33.29
C THR A 76 -8.70 -8.22 -34.55
N PRO A 77 -8.11 -9.34 -35.02
CA PRO A 77 -7.32 -10.31 -34.26
C PRO A 77 -6.11 -10.95 -35.01
N SER A 78 -5.45 -11.83 -34.28
CA SER A 78 -4.94 -13.13 -34.75
C SER A 78 -3.60 -13.19 -35.50
N ASN A 79 -2.62 -13.64 -34.73
CA ASN A 79 -1.49 -14.45 -35.18
C ASN A 79 -1.94 -15.61 -36.11
N SER A 80 -1.01 -16.10 -36.93
CA SER A 80 -1.06 -17.22 -37.90
C SER A 80 -1.17 -16.76 -39.36
N ASP A 81 -0.06 -16.83 -40.09
CA ASP A 81 0.08 -17.59 -41.35
C ASP A 81 1.37 -17.21 -42.11
N VAL A 82 2.20 -18.24 -42.40
CA VAL A 82 2.99 -18.38 -43.63
C VAL A 82 4.22 -17.44 -43.77
N LYS A 83 5.47 -17.83 -43.48
CA LYS A 83 6.25 -18.95 -44.05
C LYS A 83 5.85 -19.34 -45.49
N LYS A 84 5.89 -18.43 -46.47
CA LYS A 84 6.00 -18.74 -47.91
C LYS A 84 6.15 -17.46 -48.75
N SER A 85 7.08 -17.48 -49.70
CA SER A 85 7.19 -16.59 -50.87
C SER A 85 7.76 -15.18 -50.65
N ALA A 86 9.06 -15.01 -50.86
CA ALA A 86 9.65 -14.59 -52.13
C ALA A 86 11.18 -14.52 -52.01
#